data_AF-A0A2V8LQG4-F1
#
_entry.id   AF-A0A2V8LQG4-F1
#
_cell.length_a   1.000
_cell.length_b   1.000
_cell.length_c   1.000
_cell.angle_alpha   90.00
_cell.angle_beta   90.00
_cell.angle_gamma   90.00
#
_symmetry.space_group_name_H-M   'P 1'
#
loop_
_entity.id
_entity.type
_entity.pdbx_description
1 polymer ?
#
loop_
_entity_poly.entity_id
_entity_poly.type
_entity_poly.pdbx_seq_one_letter_code
_entity_poly.pdbx_strand_id
1 'polypeptide(L)'
;MDSVIRPIRGPGIENWDMSIFKNVPFGGEARYLQLRFEFYNVWNHTQWSFLNVAPTFDAAGNITNLAGTAGGGRFGFGALNTVRTAAGAGGPRQIQLAVKFYF
;
A
#
# COMPACT_ATOMS: atom_id res chain seq x y z
N MET A 1 -31.14 16.91 2.73
CA MET A 1 -29.70 17.07 2.47
C MET A 1 -29.23 15.74 1.95
N ASP A 2 -28.80 15.68 0.69
CA ASP A 2 -28.39 14.45 0.00
C ASP A 2 -27.29 13.75 0.81
N SER A 3 -27.65 12.65 1.46
CA SER A 3 -26.74 11.84 2.26
C SER A 3 -25.90 10.98 1.33
N VAL A 4 -24.96 11.61 0.63
CA VAL A 4 -23.88 10.90 -0.04
C VAL A 4 -23.09 10.14 1.02
N ILE A 5 -23.16 8.82 0.96
CA ILE A 5 -22.54 7.89 1.91
C ILE A 5 -21.00 8.01 1.94
N ARG A 6 -20.39 8.75 0.99
CA ARG A 6 -18.94 9.00 0.92
C ARG A 6 -18.61 10.38 0.33
N PRO A 7 -18.57 11.47 1.12
CA PRO A 7 -18.26 12.80 0.61
C PRO A 7 -16.82 12.92 0.09
N ILE A 8 -15.95 11.96 0.42
CA ILE A 8 -14.52 11.99 0.10
C ILE A 8 -14.09 10.65 -0.50
N ARG A 9 -13.50 10.70 -1.69
CA ARG A 9 -12.82 9.56 -2.32
C ARG A 9 -11.34 9.57 -1.91
N GLY A 10 -10.83 8.42 -1.49
CA GLY A 10 -9.43 8.27 -1.08
C GLY A 10 -8.45 8.26 -2.26
N PRO A 11 -7.14 8.27 -1.96
CA PRO A 11 -6.10 8.16 -2.99
C PRO A 11 -6.23 6.87 -3.81
N GLY A 12 -5.91 6.97 -5.10
CA GLY A 12 -5.89 5.82 -6.00
C GLY A 12 -4.94 4.71 -5.55
N ILE A 13 -5.18 3.51 -6.05
CA ILE A 13 -4.32 2.33 -5.84
C ILE A 13 -3.75 1.96 -7.20
N GLU A 14 -2.43 2.07 -7.35
CA GLU A 14 -1.70 1.54 -8.51
C GLU A 14 -0.66 0.55 -7.99
N ASN A 15 -1.07 -0.72 -7.88
CA ASN A 15 -0.22 -1.79 -7.38
C ASN A 15 -0.01 -2.84 -8.48
N TRP A 16 1.25 -3.14 -8.77
CA TRP A 16 1.62 -4.23 -9.68
C TRP A 16 2.36 -5.31 -8.91
N ASP A 17 1.77 -6.50 -8.87
CA ASP A 17 2.38 -7.70 -8.31
C ASP A 17 2.70 -8.67 -9.44
N MET A 18 3.89 -9.27 -9.40
CA MET A 18 4.40 -10.15 -10.46
C MET A 18 5.05 -11.39 -9.87
N SER A 19 4.83 -12.53 -10.53
CA SER A 19 5.47 -13.79 -10.17
C SER A 19 6.08 -14.44 -11.40
N ILE A 20 7.35 -14.83 -11.30
CA ILE A 20 8.10 -15.52 -12.36
C ILE A 20 8.50 -16.90 -11.83
N PHE A 21 8.17 -17.92 -12.62
CA PHE A 21 8.45 -19.31 -12.31
C PHE A 21 9.31 -19.93 -13.39
N LYS A 22 10.36 -20.64 -12.98
CA LYS A 22 11.19 -21.42 -13.89
C LYS A 22 11.39 -22.83 -13.36
N ASN A 23 10.94 -23.82 -14.13
CA ASN A 23 11.25 -25.22 -13.87
C ASN A 23 12.59 -25.56 -14.53
N VAL A 24 13.53 -26.05 -13.73
CA VAL A 24 14.85 -26.53 -14.16
C VAL A 24 14.87 -28.04 -13.93
N PRO A 25 15.01 -28.86 -14.98
CA PRO A 25 15.13 -30.31 -14.84
C PRO A 25 16.30 -30.68 -13.91
N PHE A 26 16.10 -31.67 -13.04
CA PHE A 26 17.11 -32.08 -12.06
C PHE A 26 17.12 -33.60 -11.85
N GLY A 27 18.02 -34.32 -12.53
CA GLY A 27 18.32 -35.72 -12.22
C GLY A 27 17.31 -36.76 -12.71
N GLY A 28 16.65 -36.55 -13.85
CA GLY A 28 15.77 -37.53 -14.51
C GLY A 28 14.52 -36.88 -15.16
N GLU A 29 13.70 -37.67 -15.86
CA GLU A 29 12.53 -37.17 -16.61
C GLU A 29 11.40 -36.62 -15.73
N ALA A 30 11.29 -37.07 -14.47
CA ALA A 30 10.19 -36.68 -13.57
C ALA A 30 10.57 -35.61 -12.53
N ARG A 31 11.85 -35.26 -12.40
CA ARG A 31 12.36 -34.42 -11.30
C ARG A 31 12.73 -33.02 -11.78
N TYR A 32 12.23 -32.00 -11.10
CA TYR A 32 12.57 -30.62 -11.41
C TYR A 32 12.61 -29.73 -10.17
N LEU A 33 13.48 -28.72 -10.24
CA LEU A 33 13.52 -27.61 -9.31
C LEU A 33 12.68 -26.48 -9.90
N GLN A 34 11.69 -26.00 -9.15
CA GLN A 34 10.97 -24.80 -9.51
C GLN A 34 11.55 -23.60 -8.75
N LEU A 35 12.18 -22.70 -9.49
CA LEU A 35 12.58 -21.39 -9.02
C LEU A 35 11.36 -20.46 -9.06
N ARG A 36 11.10 -19.76 -7.95
CA ARG A 36 10.01 -18.80 -7.80
C ARG A 36 10.59 -17.45 -7.42
N PHE A 37 10.20 -16.43 -8.17
CA PHE A 37 10.50 -15.04 -7.90
C PHE A 37 9.18 -14.31 -7.80
N GLU A 38 8.87 -13.75 -6.64
CA GLU A 38 7.62 -13.05 -6.38
C GLU A 38 7.95 -11.61 -5.97
N PHE A 39 7.36 -10.65 -6.68
CA PHE A 39 7.54 -9.23 -6.48
C PHE A 39 6.19 -8.61 -6.18
N TYR A 40 6.05 -7.98 -5.02
CA TYR A 40 4.89 -7.20 -4.64
C TYR A 40 5.24 -5.72 -4.72
N ASN A 41 4.39 -4.92 -5.34
CA ASN A 41 4.69 -3.52 -5.69
C ASN A 41 6.00 -3.40 -6.50
N VAL A 42 6.00 -4.02 -7.69
CA VAL A 42 7.16 -4.13 -8.60
C VAL A 42 7.81 -2.78 -8.87
N TRP A 43 7.00 -1.75 -9.12
CA TRP A 43 7.47 -0.39 -9.41
C TRP A 43 7.90 0.40 -8.18
N ASN A 44 7.73 -0.15 -6.98
CA ASN A 44 8.01 0.52 -5.70
C ASN A 44 7.28 1.87 -5.58
N HIS A 45 6.05 1.94 -6.08
CA HIS A 45 5.26 3.17 -6.03
C HIS A 45 4.63 3.32 -4.64
N THR A 46 4.79 4.49 -4.02
CA THR A 46 4.26 4.75 -2.67
C THR A 46 2.76 4.95 -2.73
N GLN A 47 2.04 4.27 -1.85
CA GLN A 47 0.60 4.32 -1.80
C GLN A 47 0.09 4.77 -0.44
N TRP A 48 -0.76 5.78 -0.44
CA TRP A 48 -1.28 6.40 0.75
C TRP A 48 -2.60 5.77 1.17
N SER A 49 -2.74 5.51 2.47
CA SER A 49 -3.94 4.89 3.05
C SER A 49 -5.16 5.80 2.88
N PHE A 50 -5.09 7.01 3.42
CA PHE A 50 -6.16 7.99 3.36
C PHE A 50 -5.67 9.39 3.73
N LEU A 51 -6.57 10.38 3.67
CA LEU A 51 -6.34 11.72 4.19
C LEU A 51 -6.93 11.89 5.60
N ASN A 52 -6.39 12.83 6.38
CA ASN A 52 -6.96 13.21 7.66
C ASN A 52 -8.26 14.02 7.42
N VAL A 53 -9.39 13.44 7.80
CA VAL A 53 -10.73 14.01 7.63
C VAL A 53 -11.37 14.45 8.96
N ALA A 54 -10.57 14.54 10.03
CA ALA A 54 -11.05 14.91 11.36
C ALA A 54 -10.55 16.32 11.73
N PRO A 55 -11.31 17.38 11.40
CA PRO A 55 -10.95 18.73 11.82
C PRO A 55 -11.21 18.90 13.34
N THR A 56 -10.34 19.64 14.01
CA THR A 56 -10.57 20.13 15.38
C THR A 56 -10.83 21.62 15.33
N PHE A 57 -11.71 22.12 16.20
CA PHE A 57 -12.13 23.52 16.19
C PHE A 57 -11.83 24.21 17.52
N ASP A 58 -11.53 25.50 17.48
CA ASP A 58 -11.51 26.36 18.66
C ASP A 58 -12.91 26.90 19.00
N ALA A 59 -13.02 27.66 20.09
CA ALA A 59 -14.29 28.26 20.51
C ALA A 59 -14.84 29.31 19.53
N ALA A 60 -14.00 29.84 18.62
CA ALA A 60 -14.39 30.76 17.57
C ALA A 60 -14.79 30.04 16.26
N GLY A 61 -14.69 28.70 16.22
CA GLY A 61 -15.03 27.87 15.07
C GLY A 61 -13.92 27.75 14.03
N ASN A 62 -12.68 28.17 14.32
CA ASN A 62 -11.56 28.01 13.41
C ASN A 62 -10.99 26.60 13.49
N ILE A 63 -10.54 26.04 12.37
CA ILE A 63 -9.84 24.75 12.34
C ILE A 63 -8.45 24.92 12.97
N THR A 64 -8.16 24.15 14.02
CA THR A 64 -6.91 24.25 14.78
C THR A 64 -5.83 23.27 14.34
N ASN A 65 -6.19 22.23 13.57
CA ASN A 65 -5.28 21.18 13.14
C ASN A 65 -5.03 21.15 11.63
N LEU A 66 -5.05 22.29 10.93
CA LEU A 66 -4.73 22.35 9.50
C LEU A 66 -3.32 21.84 9.21
N ALA A 67 -3.17 21.04 8.15
CA ALA A 67 -1.86 20.57 7.72
C ALA A 67 -0.89 21.74 7.43
N GLY A 68 0.35 21.61 7.90
CA GLY A 68 1.41 22.64 7.76
C GLY A 68 1.36 23.75 8.82
N THR A 69 0.36 23.76 9.69
CA THR A 69 0.28 24.71 10.82
C THR A 69 0.89 24.12 12.10
N ALA A 70 1.17 24.95 13.09
CA ALA A 70 1.70 24.50 14.38
C ALA A 70 0.77 23.49 15.09
N GLY A 71 -0.55 23.66 14.98
CA GLY A 71 -1.53 22.77 15.62
C GLY A 71 -1.84 21.49 14.84
N GLY A 72 -1.61 21.47 13.52
CA GLY A 72 -1.84 20.29 12.67
C GLY A 72 -0.59 19.50 12.30
N GLY A 73 0.60 20.12 12.36
CA GLY A 73 1.84 19.50 11.90
C GLY A 73 1.77 19.00 10.45
N ARG A 74 2.60 18.01 10.11
CA ARG A 74 2.67 17.44 8.75
C ARG A 74 1.40 16.67 8.33
N PHE A 75 0.70 16.07 9.29
CA PHE A 75 -0.42 15.13 9.05
C PHE A 75 -1.78 15.66 9.54
N GLY A 76 -1.91 16.99 9.64
CA GLY A 76 -3.14 17.67 10.05
C GLY A 76 -4.30 17.47 9.06
N PHE A 77 -5.46 18.02 9.39
CA PHE A 77 -6.66 17.99 8.56
C PHE A 77 -6.35 18.37 7.09
N GLY A 78 -6.78 17.53 6.17
CA GLY A 78 -6.54 17.65 4.73
C GLY A 78 -5.25 17.00 4.21
N ALA A 79 -4.30 16.61 5.06
CA ALA A 79 -3.07 15.92 4.62
C ALA A 79 -3.27 14.40 4.46
N LEU A 80 -2.46 13.79 3.59
CA LEU A 80 -2.29 12.33 3.52
C LEU A 80 -1.69 11.83 4.84
N ASN A 81 -2.29 10.80 5.43
CA ASN A 81 -1.93 10.32 6.76
C ASN A 81 -0.75 9.32 6.69
N THR A 82 -1.05 8.03 6.50
CA THR A 82 -0.04 6.96 6.51
C THR A 82 0.13 6.33 5.13
N VAL A 83 1.33 5.81 4.89
CA VAL A 83 1.58 4.87 3.78
C VAL A 83 0.90 3.54 4.13
N ARG A 84 0.29 2.88 3.14
CA ARG A 84 -0.37 1.58 3.33
C ARG A 84 0.65 0.53 3.82
N THR A 85 0.21 -0.32 4.75
CA THR A 85 1.04 -1.36 5.35
C THR A 85 1.07 -2.62 4.48
N ALA A 86 2.09 -3.47 4.67
CA ALA A 86 2.26 -4.74 3.94
C ALA A 86 1.06 -5.70 4.01
N ALA A 87 0.21 -5.60 5.05
CA ALA A 87 -0.98 -6.43 5.20
C ALA A 87 -2.15 -6.07 4.25
N GLY A 88 -2.05 -4.98 3.48
CA GLY A 88 -3.07 -4.54 2.52
C GLY A 88 -2.51 -4.33 1.12
N ALA A 89 -3.40 -4.30 0.12
CA ALA A 89 -3.03 -3.97 -1.26
C ALA A 89 -2.34 -2.60 -1.32
N GLY A 90 -1.16 -2.53 -1.96
CA GLY A 90 -0.35 -1.31 -2.02
C GLY A 90 0.61 -1.10 -0.86
N GLY A 91 0.99 -2.17 -0.15
CA GLY A 91 2.06 -2.12 0.84
C GLY A 91 3.45 -1.79 0.27
N PRO A 92 4.48 -1.73 1.13
CA PRO A 92 5.87 -1.58 0.71
C PRO A 92 6.29 -2.69 -0.26
N ARG A 93 7.30 -2.43 -1.09
CA ARG A 93 7.83 -3.46 -1.99
C ARG A 93 8.35 -4.66 -1.20
N GLN A 94 7.86 -5.84 -1.55
CA GLN A 94 8.33 -7.11 -1.01
C GLN A 94 8.83 -7.99 -2.16
N ILE A 95 9.98 -8.63 -1.95
CA ILE A 95 10.57 -9.54 -2.92
C ILE A 95 10.82 -10.86 -2.21
N GLN A 96 10.29 -11.94 -2.76
CA GLN A 96 10.44 -13.28 -2.23
C GLN A 96 11.08 -14.18 -3.28
N LEU A 97 12.01 -14.99 -2.80
CA LEU A 97 12.71 -15.99 -3.59
C LEU A 97 12.46 -17.34 -2.93
N ALA A 98 12.02 -18.32 -3.72
CA ALA A 98 11.83 -19.67 -3.24
C ALA A 98 12.30 -20.69 -4.27
N VAL A 99 12.71 -21.85 -3.75
CA VAL A 99 12.97 -23.04 -4.55
C VAL A 99 12.06 -24.14 -4.05
N LYS A 100 11.33 -24.79 -4.96
CA LYS A 100 10.51 -25.95 -4.64
C LYS A 100 11.04 -27.17 -5.39
N PHE A 101 11.28 -28.24 -4.65
CA PHE A 101 11.70 -29.52 -5.21
C PHE A 101 10.48 -30.37 -5.56
N TYR A 102 10.49 -30.96 -6.76
CA TYR A 102 9.50 -31.91 -7.23
C TYR A 102 10.21 -33.23 -7.54
N PHE A 103 9.73 -34.32 -6.94
CA PHE A 103 10.32 -35.66 -6.99
C PHE A 103 9.31 -36.73 -7.38
#